data_AF-A0A2U8I3C3-F1
#
_entry.id   AF-A0A2U8I3C3-F1
#
_cell.length_a   1.000
_cell.length_b   1.000
_cell.length_c   1.000
_cell.angle_alpha   90.00
_cell.angle_beta   90.00
_cell.angle_gamma   90.00
#
_symmetry.space_group_name_H-M   'P 1'
#
loop_
_entity.id
_entity.type
_entity.pdbx_description
1 polymer ?
#
loop_
_entity_poly.entity_id
_entity_poly.type
_entity_poly.pdbx_seq_one_letter_code
_entity_poly.pdbx_strand_id
1 'polypeptide(L)' 'MPNIIDIHQQAPLSPENLPVIIYHHKRVITTELLAQGYGTDSNNIQQNFKRNKERFIESKHYSRGHVT' A
#
# COMPACT_ATOMS: atom_id res chain seq x y z
N MET A 1 -2.02 -28.95 6.57
CA MET A 1 -2.16 -27.99 5.46
C MET A 1 -2.58 -26.67 6.07
N PRO A 2 -1.70 -25.65 6.18
CA PRO A 2 -2.07 -24.43 6.86
C PRO A 2 -3.04 -23.64 5.98
N ASN A 3 -4.05 -23.11 6.66
CA ASN A 3 -5.24 -22.45 6.13
C ASN A 3 -4.83 -21.18 5.37
N ILE A 4 -5.27 -21.05 4.11
CA ILE A 4 -5.19 -19.79 3.37
C ILE A 4 -6.14 -18.83 4.08
N ILE A 5 -5.56 -17.87 4.81
CA ILE A 5 -6.34 -16.85 5.49
C ILE A 5 -6.97 -16.00 4.39
N ASP A 6 -8.29 -16.11 4.26
CA ASP A 6 -9.09 -15.26 3.40
C ASP A 6 -8.79 -13.80 3.73
N ILE A 7 -8.22 -13.07 2.76
CA ILE A 7 -7.87 -11.64 2.87
C ILE A 7 -9.07 -10.75 3.23
N HIS A 8 -10.28 -11.32 3.24
CA HIS A 8 -11.53 -10.69 3.62
C HIS A 8 -11.79 -10.63 5.14
N GLN A 9 -10.97 -11.25 5.99
CA GLN A 9 -11.17 -11.26 7.46
C GLN A 9 -10.42 -10.16 8.22
N GLN A 10 -9.66 -9.29 7.54
CA GLN A 10 -9.14 -8.07 8.16
C GLN A 10 -10.21 -6.98 8.07
N ALA A 11 -10.51 -6.28 9.18
CA ALA A 11 -11.45 -5.17 9.18
C ALA A 11 -11.14 -4.18 8.03
N PRO A 12 -12.17 -3.68 7.31
CA PRO A 12 -11.95 -2.74 6.22
C PRO A 12 -11.22 -1.51 6.75
N LEU A 13 -10.09 -1.17 6.14
CA LEU A 13 -9.40 0.08 6.44
C LEU A 13 -10.35 1.23 6.14
N SER A 14 -10.75 1.92 7.21
CA SER A 14 -11.60 3.10 7.14
C SER A 14 -10.70 4.33 7.27
N PRO A 15 -11.02 5.48 6.64
CA PRO A 15 -10.23 6.71 6.76
C PRO A 15 -9.97 7.11 8.22
N GLU A 16 -10.87 6.72 9.10
CA GLU A 16 -10.92 7.02 10.54
C GLU A 16 -9.90 6.19 11.34
N ASN A 17 -9.52 5.01 10.84
CA ASN A 17 -8.66 4.04 11.50
C ASN A 17 -7.34 3.78 10.74
N LEU A 18 -6.94 4.71 9.86
CA LEU A 18 -5.73 4.58 9.07
C LEU A 18 -4.48 4.87 9.93
N PRO A 19 -3.50 3.96 10.01
CA PRO A 19 -2.27 4.22 10.77
C PRO A 19 -1.49 5.38 10.14
N VAL A 20 -1.01 6.29 10.98
CA VAL A 20 -0.19 7.42 10.53
C VAL A 20 1.27 6.96 10.40
N ILE A 21 1.73 6.79 9.17
CA ILE A 21 3.13 6.46 8.87
C ILE A 21 3.83 7.71 8.35
N ILE A 22 4.98 8.03 8.92
CA ILE A 22 5.79 9.19 8.53
C ILE A 22 7.09 8.71 7.90
N TYR A 23 7.37 9.17 6.67
CA TYR A 23 8.62 8.93 5.95
C TYR A 23 9.15 10.26 5.43
N HIS A 24 10.42 10.58 5.71
CA HIS A 24 11.02 11.90 5.45
C HIS A 24 10.10 13.08 5.82
N HIS A 25 9.53 13.07 7.03
CA HIS A 25 8.62 14.11 7.54
C HIS A 25 7.34 14.31 6.72
N LYS A 26 6.98 13.35 5.85
CA LYS A 26 5.72 13.34 5.10
C LYS A 26 4.89 12.14 5.52
N ARG A 27 3.57 12.34 5.61
CA ARG A 27 2.64 11.22 5.79
C ARG A 27 2.62 10.38 4.52
N VAL A 28 2.82 9.08 4.66
CA VAL A 28 2.80 8.10 3.57
C VAL A 28 1.90 6.93 3.93
N ILE A 29 1.43 6.20 2.92
CA ILE A 29 0.69 4.95 3.08
C ILE A 29 1.49 3.86 2.38
N THR A 30 1.63 2.69 3.00
CA THR A 30 2.33 1.55 2.39
C THR A 30 1.46 0.90 1.33
N THR A 31 2.11 0.18 0.41
CA THR A 31 1.43 -0.61 -0.61
C THR A 31 0.48 -1.65 0.00
N GLU A 32 0.80 -2.20 1.17
CA GLU A 32 -0.05 -3.17 1.88
C GLU A 32 -1.34 -2.52 2.41
N LEU A 33 -1.23 -1.33 3.01
CA LEU A 33 -2.41 -0.58 3.48
C LEU A 33 -3.29 -0.12 2.31
N LEU A 34 -2.68 0.30 1.20
CA LEU A 34 -3.44 0.58 -0.02
C LEU A 34 -4.19 -0.67 -0.51
N ALA A 35 -3.51 -1.82 -0.53
CA ALA A 35 -4.11 -3.07 -0.98
C ALA A 35 -5.29 -3.50 -0.09
N GLN A 36 -5.15 -3.42 1.23
CA GLN A 36 -6.23 -3.68 2.18
C GLN A 36 -7.40 -2.70 2.01
N GLY A 37 -7.14 -1.41 1.76
CA GLY A 37 -8.18 -0.42 1.49
C GLY A 37 -8.94 -0.67 0.17
N TYR A 38 -8.26 -1.20 -0.85
CA TYR A 38 -8.86 -1.58 -2.13
C TYR A 38 -9.39 -3.02 -2.17
N GLY A 39 -9.25 -3.79 -1.09
CA GLY A 39 -9.65 -5.21 -1.04
C GLY A 39 -8.92 -6.08 -2.07
N THR A 40 -7.63 -5.80 -2.32
CA THR A 40 -6.81 -6.52 -3.30
C THR A 40 -5.45 -6.89 -2.70
N ASP A 41 -4.65 -7.65 -3.46
CA ASP A 41 -3.29 -7.99 -3.05
C ASP A 41 -2.29 -6.87 -3.34
N SER A 42 -1.28 -6.75 -2.47
CA SER A 42 -0.18 -5.81 -2.65
C SER A 42 0.54 -5.99 -3.99
N ASN A 43 0.62 -7.23 -4.49
CA ASN A 43 1.15 -7.56 -5.80
C ASN A 43 0.38 -6.85 -6.93
N ASN A 44 -0.96 -6.76 -6.84
CA ASN A 44 -1.77 -6.08 -7.86
C ASN A 44 -1.49 -4.58 -7.88
N ILE A 45 -1.31 -3.96 -6.70
CA ILE A 45 -0.92 -2.55 -6.59
C ILE A 45 0.48 -2.33 -7.21
N GLN A 46 1.45 -3.19 -6.89
CA GLN A 46 2.81 -3.08 -7.45
C GLN A 46 2.83 -3.26 -8.97
N GLN A 47 2.07 -4.22 -9.50
CA GLN A 47 1.95 -4.46 -10.93
C GLN A 47 1.26 -3.28 -11.63
N ASN A 48 0.18 -2.75 -11.06
CA ASN A 48 -0.50 -1.56 -11.57
C ASN A 48 0.46 -0.36 -11.64
N PHE A 49 1.20 -0.12 -10.55
CA PHE A 49 2.20 0.93 -10.49
C PHE A 49 3.31 0.77 -11.54
N LYS A 50 3.85 -0.46 -11.72
CA LYS A 50 4.85 -0.76 -12.74
C LYS A 50 4.34 -0.49 -14.15
N ARG A 51 3.11 -0.93 -14.46
CA ARG A 51 2.47 -0.74 -15.78
C ARG A 51 2.16 0.72 -16.09
N ASN A 52 1.84 1.50 -15.07
CA ASN A 52 1.44 2.91 -15.20
C ASN A 52 2.52 3.88 -14.70
N LYS A 53 3.78 3.44 -14.65
CA LYS A 53 4.87 4.16 -13.96
C LYS A 53 5.04 5.58 -14.47
N GLU A 54 4.80 5.82 -15.75
CA GLU A 54 4.83 7.15 -16.40
C GLU A 54 3.87 8.18 -15.77
N ARG A 55 2.81 7.73 -15.09
CA ARG A 55 1.84 8.60 -14.39
C ARG A 55 2.31 9.01 -13.00
N PHE A 56 3.41 8.44 -12.50
CA PHE A 56 3.89 8.61 -11.14
C PHE A 56 5.25 9.28 -11.06
N ILE A 57 5.33 10.33 -10.25
CA ILE A 57 6.57 11.09 -10.03
C ILE A 57 7.14 10.69 -8.68
N GLU A 58 8.40 10.24 -8.66
CA GLU A 58 9.13 9.91 -7.43
C GLU A 58 9.24 11.15 -6.54
N SER A 59 9.10 10.97 -5.23
CA SER A 59 9.05 12.05 -4.22
C SER A 59 7.76 12.88 -4.18
N LYS A 60 6.88 12.77 -5.20
CA LYS A 60 5.53 13.38 -5.19
C LYS A 60 4.43 12.37 -4.92
N HIS A 61 4.37 11.28 -5.71
CA HIS A 61 3.31 10.29 -5.62
C HIS A 61 3.74 9.01 -4.89
N TYR A 62 5.01 8.64 -5.02
CA TYR A 62 5.55 7.47 -4.34
C TYR A 62 6.95 7.79 -3.81
N SER A 63 7.34 7.05 -2.78
CA SER A 63 8.70 7.05 -2.26
C SER A 63 9.31 5.68 -2.42
N ARG A 64 10.58 5.62 -2.83
CA ARG A 64 11.34 4.37 -2.83
C ARG A 64 11.87 4.16 -1.41
N GLY A 65 11.46 3.06 -0.77
CA GLY A 65 12.02 2.69 0.53
C GLY A 65 13.52 2.45 0.37
N HIS A 66 14.34 3.24 1.05
CA HIS A 66 15.76 2.98 1.17
C HIS A 66 15.94 2.11 2.41
N VAL A 67 16.11 0.81 2.23
CA VAL A 67 16.52 -0.10 3.31
C VAL A 67 18.04 0.02 3.37
N THR A 68 18.55 0.58 4.47
CA THR A 68 20.00 0.72 4.72
C THR A 68 20.44 -0.38 5.67
#